data_AF-A0A4V3SHT3-F1
#
_entry.id   AF-A0A4V3SHT3-F1
#
_cell.length_a   1.000
_cell.length_b   1.000
_cell.length_c   1.000
_cell.angle_alpha   90.00
_cell.angle_beta   90.00
_cell.angle_gamma   90.00
#
_symmetry.space_group_name_H-M   'P 1'
#
loop_
_entity.id
_entity.type
_entity.pdbx_description
1 polymer ?
#
loop_
_entity_poly.entity_id
_entity_poly.type
_entity_poly.pdbx_seq_one_letter_code
_entity_poly.pdbx_strand_id
1 'polypeptide(L)'
;IIAVTGLAGHALGSWRSSDRHTVWLRDFLPRDIPTCRILTFGYESTVQHSVSVNRFQHYGKQLLERLREVRDHDDVRDRPIIFVGHSLGGILI
;
A
#
# COMPACT_ATOMS: atom_id res chain seq x y z
N ILE A 1 9.04 -0.19 2.43
CA ILE A 1 8.09 -1.20 1.91
C ILE A 1 6.72 -0.56 1.85
N ILE A 2 6.07 -0.60 0.69
CA ILE A 2 4.75 0.01 0.46
C ILE A 2 3.80 -1.09 0.02
N ALA A 3 2.82 -1.40 0.86
CA ALA A 3 1.84 -2.44 0.59
C ALA A 3 0.56 -1.83 0.00
N VAL A 4 0.16 -2.28 -1.18
CA VAL A 4 -0.96 -1.73 -1.95
C VAL A 4 -2.09 -2.75 -2.00
N THR A 5 -3.23 -2.40 -1.41
CA THR A 5 -4.39 -3.29 -1.31
C THR A 5 -5.08 -3.50 -2.67
N GLY A 6 -5.84 -4.59 -2.77
CA GLY A 6 -6.72 -4.86 -3.92
C GLY A 6 -8.09 -4.20 -3.80
N LEU A 7 -8.97 -4.54 -4.75
CA LEU A 7 -10.36 -4.09 -4.83
C LEU A 7 -11.11 -4.31 -3.50
N ALA A 8 -11.82 -3.28 -3.04
CA ALA A 8 -12.59 -3.28 -1.79
C ALA A 8 -11.78 -3.64 -0.54
N GLY A 9 -10.46 -3.56 -0.61
CA GLY A 9 -9.59 -3.87 0.51
C GLY A 9 -9.31 -2.64 1.38
N HIS A 10 -9.27 -2.87 2.69
CA HIS A 10 -8.91 -1.84 3.67
C HIS A 10 -7.38 -1.76 3.82
N ALA A 11 -6.80 -0.55 3.81
CA ALA A 11 -5.35 -0.33 3.80
C ALA A 11 -4.56 -1.21 4.79
N LEU A 12 -5.05 -1.34 6.03
CA LEU A 12 -4.47 -2.20 7.06
C LEU A 12 -5.19 -3.55 7.19
N GLY A 13 -6.47 -3.58 6.83
CA GLY A 13 -7.35 -4.73 7.06
C GLY A 13 -7.06 -5.88 6.10
N SER A 14 -6.65 -5.55 4.88
CA SER A 14 -6.22 -6.53 3.86
C SER A 14 -5.00 -7.34 4.27
N TRP A 15 -4.25 -6.90 5.28
CA TRP A 15 -3.04 -7.55 5.78
C TRP A 15 -3.22 -8.12 7.19
N ARG A 16 -4.45 -8.08 7.70
CA ARG A 16 -4.82 -8.57 9.02
C ARG A 16 -5.20 -10.04 8.93
N SER A 17 -4.74 -10.80 9.91
CA SER A 17 -5.07 -12.22 10.06
C SER A 17 -6.55 -12.40 10.46
N SER A 18 -7.06 -13.61 10.31
CA SER A 18 -8.42 -13.99 10.71
C SER A 18 -8.67 -13.81 12.21
N ASP A 19 -7.61 -13.84 13.05
CA ASP A 19 -7.68 -13.55 14.49
C ASP A 19 -8.01 -12.08 14.80
N ARG A 20 -8.05 -11.21 13.78
CA ARG A 20 -8.30 -9.76 13.86
C ARG A 20 -7.30 -8.94 14.69
N HIS A 21 -6.30 -9.53 15.30
CA HIS A 21 -5.32 -8.82 16.13
C HIS A 21 -3.99 -8.67 15.40
N THR A 22 -3.60 -9.70 14.68
CA THR A 22 -2.31 -9.81 14.02
C THR A 22 -2.34 -9.17 12.64
N VAL A 23 -1.37 -8.31 12.35
CA VAL A 23 -1.12 -7.73 11.03
C VAL A 23 0.32 -8.04 10.65
N TRP A 24 0.53 -8.94 9.69
CA TRP A 24 1.88 -9.49 9.44
C TRP A 24 2.91 -8.41 9.04
N LEU A 25 2.47 -7.42 8.26
CA LEU A 25 3.30 -6.28 7.86
C LEU A 25 3.81 -5.47 9.06
N ARG A 26 3.03 -5.38 10.14
CA ARG A 26 3.37 -4.61 11.35
C ARG A 26 4.07 -5.50 12.39
N ASP A 27 3.57 -6.72 12.58
CA ASP A 27 3.90 -7.54 13.74
C ASP A 27 5.05 -8.53 13.48
N PHE A 28 5.27 -8.93 12.22
CA PHE A 28 6.27 -9.93 11.84
C PHE A 28 7.37 -9.35 10.96
N LEU A 29 7.02 -8.61 9.90
CA LEU A 29 8.00 -8.12 8.93
C LEU A 29 9.13 -7.25 9.55
N PRO A 30 8.88 -6.40 10.56
CA PRO A 30 9.97 -5.68 11.23
C PRO A 30 10.95 -6.57 11.99
N ARG A 31 10.60 -7.82 12.31
CA ARG A 31 11.51 -8.75 12.98
C ARG A 31 12.58 -9.27 12.02
N ASP A 32 12.19 -9.52 10.77
CA ASP A 32 13.08 -10.01 9.72
C ASP A 32 13.86 -8.88 9.06
N ILE A 33 13.25 -7.68 8.95
CA ILE A 33 13.88 -6.49 8.36
C ILE A 33 13.75 -5.29 9.33
N PRO A 34 14.58 -5.21 10.38
CA PRO A 34 14.44 -4.20 11.44
C PRO A 34 14.56 -2.75 10.97
N THR A 35 15.31 -2.53 9.89
CA THR A 35 15.50 -1.21 9.30
C THR A 35 14.40 -0.87 8.28
N CYS A 36 13.37 -1.69 8.10
CA CYS A 36 12.31 -1.37 7.15
C CYS A 36 11.35 -0.31 7.73
N ARG A 37 10.87 0.57 6.84
CA ARG A 37 9.68 1.39 7.09
C ARG A 37 8.53 0.81 6.28
N ILE A 38 7.41 0.55 6.93
CA ILE A 38 6.22 -0.02 6.30
C ILE A 38 5.16 1.07 6.13
N LEU A 39 4.62 1.15 4.93
CA LEU A 39 3.50 2.02 4.56
C LEU A 39 2.43 1.17 3.90
N THR A 40 1.17 1.55 4.07
CA THR A 40 0.03 0.91 3.38
C THR A 40 -0.69 1.95 2.55
N PHE A 41 -1.01 1.61 1.31
CA PHE A 41 -1.85 2.44 0.44
C PHE A 41 -3.21 1.75 0.26
N GLY A 42 -4.25 2.41 0.76
CA GLY A 42 -5.64 2.07 0.50
C GLY A 42 -6.29 3.12 -0.39
N TYR A 43 -7.17 2.67 -1.27
CA TYR A 43 -7.96 3.52 -2.15
C TYR A 43 -9.39 3.01 -2.17
N GLU A 44 -10.35 3.93 -2.27
CA GLU A 44 -11.76 3.60 -2.26
C GLU A 44 -12.14 2.93 -3.58
N SER A 45 -12.17 1.59 -3.57
CA SER A 45 -12.53 0.77 -4.71
C SER A 45 -13.75 -0.07 -4.33
N THR A 46 -14.95 0.43 -4.62
CA THR A 46 -16.19 -0.27 -4.28
C THR A 46 -16.49 -1.35 -5.32
N VAL A 47 -16.97 -2.53 -4.87
CA VAL A 47 -17.33 -3.64 -5.78
C VAL A 47 -18.54 -3.29 -6.66
N GLN A 48 -19.41 -2.42 -6.17
CA GLN A 48 -20.68 -2.05 -6.84
C GLN A 48 -20.48 -1.25 -8.13
N HIS A 49 -19.30 -0.67 -8.37
CA HIS A 49 -19.00 0.04 -9.60
C HIS A 49 -17.70 -0.52 -10.16
N SER A 50 -17.72 -1.02 -11.41
CA SER A 50 -16.49 -1.39 -12.09
C SER A 50 -15.49 -0.23 -12.00
N VAL A 51 -14.26 -0.52 -11.58
CA VAL A 51 -13.21 0.50 -11.54
C VAL A 51 -12.93 0.88 -12.98
N SER A 52 -13.40 2.07 -13.39
CA SER A 52 -13.14 2.60 -14.72
C SER A 52 -11.64 2.90 -14.87
N VAL A 53 -11.13 2.85 -16.10
CA VAL A 53 -9.72 3.16 -16.40
C VAL A 53 -9.33 4.54 -15.86
N ASN A 54 -10.21 5.53 -15.98
CA ASN A 54 -9.97 6.88 -15.45
C ASN A 54 -9.82 6.88 -13.91
N ARG A 55 -10.69 6.16 -13.18
CA ARG A 55 -10.53 6.01 -11.72
C ARG A 55 -9.23 5.30 -11.36
N PHE A 56 -8.84 4.30 -12.14
CA PHE A 56 -7.59 3.59 -11.93
C PHE A 56 -6.36 4.49 -12.10
N GLN A 57 -6.32 5.29 -13.17
CA GLN A 57 -5.28 6.30 -13.38
C GLN A 57 -5.24 7.33 -12.25
N HIS A 58 -6.41 7.73 -11.75
CA HIS A 58 -6.51 8.63 -10.62
C HIS A 58 -5.90 8.05 -9.34
N TYR A 59 -6.13 6.76 -9.02
CA TYR A 59 -5.48 6.11 -7.87
C TYR A 59 -3.96 6.03 -8.05
N GLY A 60 -3.47 5.77 -9.26
CA GLY A 60 -2.03 5.75 -9.54
C GLY A 60 -1.38 7.11 -9.32
N LYS A 61 -2.06 8.18 -9.76
CA LYS A 61 -1.62 9.56 -9.50
C LYS A 61 -1.59 9.89 -8.01
N GLN A 62 -2.63 9.51 -7.27
CA GLN A 62 -2.66 9.71 -5.82
C GLN A 62 -1.52 8.96 -5.11
N LEU A 63 -1.25 7.70 -5.49
CA LEU A 63 -0.13 6.93 -4.94
C LEU A 63 1.20 7.66 -5.17
N LEU A 64 1.44 8.15 -6.38
CA LEU A 64 2.66 8.88 -6.72
C LEU A 64 2.78 10.20 -5.94
N GLU A 65 1.70 10.96 -5.83
CA GLU A 65 1.68 12.23 -5.06
C GLU A 65 2.01 11.98 -3.59
N ARG A 66 1.35 11.01 -2.94
CA ARG A 66 1.65 10.64 -1.54
C ARG A 66 3.05 10.11 -1.35
N LEU A 67 3.57 9.35 -2.32
CA LEU A 67 4.95 8.86 -2.26
C LEU A 67 5.95 10.00 -2.35
N ARG A 68 5.70 11.01 -3.20
CA ARG A 68 6.53 12.21 -3.29
C ARG A 68 6.53 12.98 -1.99
N GLU A 69 5.38 13.20 -1.38
CA GLU A 69 5.25 13.85 -0.06
C GLU A 69 6.08 13.13 1.01
N VAL A 70 6.00 11.80 1.07
CA VAL A 70 6.76 11.00 2.04
C VAL A 70 8.28 11.02 1.77
N ARG A 71 8.70 11.25 0.52
CA ARG A 71 10.12 11.30 0.11
C ARG A 71 10.72 12.70 0.06
N ASP A 72 9.96 13.74 0.41
CA ASP A 72 10.41 15.13 0.29
C ASP A 72 11.51 15.51 1.31
N HIS A 73 11.84 14.61 2.24
CA HIS A 73 12.96 14.78 3.18
C HIS A 73 14.25 14.11 2.69
N ASP A 74 15.39 14.79 2.87
CA ASP A 74 16.70 14.32 2.37
C ASP A 74 17.08 12.94 2.92
N ASP A 75 16.77 12.66 4.20
CA ASP A 75 17.08 11.37 4.86
C ASP A 75 16.34 10.15 4.29
N VAL A 76 15.31 10.38 3.47
CA VAL A 76 14.44 9.32 2.91
C VAL A 76 14.40 9.34 1.39
N ARG A 77 14.94 10.38 0.75
CA ARG A 77 14.92 10.59 -0.70
C ARG A 77 15.61 9.48 -1.48
N ASP A 78 16.66 8.86 -0.92
CA ASP A 78 17.43 7.79 -1.57
C ASP A 78 17.11 6.40 -1.00
N ARG A 79 16.18 6.31 -0.05
CA ARG A 79 15.85 5.04 0.60
C ARG A 79 15.20 4.08 -0.42
N PRO A 80 15.66 2.83 -0.57
CA PRO A 80 15.07 1.89 -1.51
C PRO A 80 13.57 1.66 -1.27
N ILE A 81 12.80 1.54 -2.37
CA ILE A 81 11.37 1.24 -2.33
C ILE A 81 11.17 -0.21 -2.76
N ILE A 82 10.35 -0.92 -1.99
CA ILE A 82 9.84 -2.24 -2.34
C ILE A 82 8.31 -2.13 -2.28
N PHE A 83 7.64 -2.44 -3.38
CA PHE A 83 6.19 -2.53 -3.43
C PHE A 83 5.71 -3.96 -3.19
N VAL A 84 4.59 -4.09 -2.49
CA VAL A 84 3.86 -5.35 -2.31
C VAL A 84 2.43 -5.11 -2.74
N GLY A 85 2.09 -5.52 -3.95
CA GLY A 85 0.74 -5.39 -4.49
C GLY A 85 -0.09 -6.65 -4.29
N HIS A 86 -1.32 -6.51 -3.78
CA HIS A 86 -2.28 -7.60 -3.73
C HIS A 86 -3.37 -7.43 -4.79
N SER A 87 -3.57 -8.45 -5.64
CA SER A 87 -4.62 -8.47 -6.68
C SER A 87 -4.59 -7.18 -7.52
N LEU A 88 -5.68 -6.40 -7.57
CA LEU A 88 -5.76 -5.13 -8.30
C LEU A 88 -4.66 -4.12 -7.90
N GLY A 89 -4.21 -4.16 -6.63
CA GLY A 89 -3.11 -3.33 -6.16
C GLY A 89 -1.77 -3.65 -6.83
N GLY A 90 -1.61 -4.86 -7.39
CA GLY A 90 -0.44 -5.25 -8.19
C GLY A 90 -0.47 -4.70 -9.62
N ILE A 91 -1.65 -4.36 -10.15
CA ILE A 91 -1.78 -3.67 -11.44
C ILE A 91 -1.57 -2.17 -11.27
N LEU A 92 -1.79 -1.64 -10.06
CA LEU A 92 -1.74 -0.21 -9.77
C LEU A 92 -0.30 0.31 -9.67
N ILE A 93 0.63 -0.56 -9.30
CA ILE A 93 2.07 -0.32 -9.14
C ILE A 93 2.83 -0.76 -10.38
#